data_AF-A0A561BS73-F1
#
_entry.id   AF-A0A561BS73-F1
#
_cell.length_a   1.000
_cell.length_b   1.000
_cell.length_c   1.000
_cell.angle_alpha   90.00
_cell.angle_beta   90.00
_cell.angle_gamma   90.00
#
_symmetry.space_group_name_H-M   'P 1'
#
loop_
_entity.id
_entity.type
_entity.pdbx_description
1 polymer ?
#
loop_
_entity_poly.entity_id
_entity_poly.type
_entity_poly.pdbx_seq_one_letter_code
_entity_poly.pdbx_strand_id
1 'polypeptide(L)'
;MTDNTPPAGHQPDDFDVAVQAVTRAIRAMNNNQRPGDGSEFITHLIAAVAANLGSSAAVITSRPGSWEAAGVRELLASTVGEDDEYLISHRTAPVEVVIDPEETLDDLGIYQAYEASADHIGRQLFGARYEAVEQPGPDGQPVMVRRGQLTIDELEQIEAVDDLIWDLYDADLATYRAAVADTITSEAERLRNDPHSQLPPHLSVTVRLLDPNNPADNRADQTNGWEPGIESQLFQHAREATPLPGGLLPDWSNYRMHEEILAAGHWPHLRIPELARYGVPTTPKEN
;
A
#
# COMPACT_ATOMS: atom_id res chain seq x y z
N MET A 1 -6.58 43.58 47.30
CA MET A 1 -5.72 42.93 46.30
C MET A 1 -6.63 42.35 45.24
N THR A 2 -6.88 43.11 44.18
CA THR A 2 -7.61 42.64 43.00
C THR A 2 -6.65 41.81 42.18
N ASP A 3 -6.91 40.52 42.11
CA ASP A 3 -6.20 39.57 41.27
C ASP A 3 -6.46 39.93 39.81
N ASN A 4 -5.40 40.39 39.14
CA ASN A 4 -5.42 40.91 37.78
C ASN A 4 -4.67 39.91 36.90
N THR A 5 -5.23 38.69 36.79
CA THR A 5 -4.75 37.71 35.82
C THR A 5 -5.33 38.08 34.46
N PRO A 6 -4.52 38.36 33.43
CA PRO A 6 -5.04 38.62 32.08
C PRO A 6 -5.75 37.36 31.57
N PRO A 7 -6.88 37.48 30.84
CA PRO A 7 -7.50 36.31 30.24
C PRO A 7 -6.52 35.64 29.29
N ALA A 8 -6.40 34.31 29.39
CA ALA A 8 -5.62 33.50 28.47
C ALA A 8 -6.05 33.83 27.03
N GLY A 9 -5.08 34.24 26.20
CA GLY A 9 -5.34 34.57 24.81
C GLY A 9 -6.00 33.38 24.12
N HIS A 10 -7.19 33.60 23.55
CA HIS A 10 -7.88 32.58 22.76
C HIS A 10 -6.99 32.28 21.56
N GLN A 11 -6.45 31.07 21.48
CA GLN A 11 -5.75 30.62 20.28
C GLN A 11 -6.78 30.62 19.14
N PRO A 12 -6.48 31.25 17.99
CA PRO A 12 -7.41 31.26 16.86
C PRO A 12 -7.73 29.81 16.46
N ASP A 13 -9.00 29.51 16.23
CA ASP A 13 -9.38 28.23 15.63
C ASP A 13 -9.07 28.21 14.12
N ASP A 14 -9.21 27.05 13.48
CA ASP A 14 -8.90 26.89 12.05
C ASP A 14 -9.78 27.79 11.16
N PHE A 15 -10.99 28.10 11.61
CA PHE A 15 -11.90 28.99 10.89
C PHE A 15 -11.38 30.42 10.93
N ASP A 16 -10.97 30.92 12.09
CA ASP A 16 -10.35 32.25 12.24
C ASP A 16 -9.08 32.37 11.39
N VAL A 17 -8.23 31.33 11.37
CA VAL A 17 -7.03 31.28 10.54
C VAL A 17 -7.39 31.38 9.05
N ALA A 18 -8.39 30.61 8.59
CA ALA A 18 -8.84 30.62 7.22
C ALA A 18 -9.42 32.00 6.82
N VAL A 19 -10.30 32.57 7.64
CA VAL A 19 -10.90 33.90 7.40
C VAL A 19 -9.82 34.98 7.26
N GLN A 20 -8.82 34.98 8.14
CA GLN A 20 -7.72 35.95 8.08
C GLN A 20 -6.88 35.77 6.80
N ALA A 21 -6.54 34.53 6.45
CA ALA A 21 -5.73 34.23 5.27
C ALA A 21 -6.45 34.63 3.96
N VAL A 22 -7.72 34.25 3.82
CA VAL A 22 -8.56 34.56 2.64
C VAL A 22 -8.79 36.06 2.53
N THR A 23 -9.13 36.74 3.64
CA THR A 23 -9.31 38.20 3.65
C THR A 23 -8.07 38.94 3.20
N ARG A 24 -6.89 38.53 3.69
CA ARG A 24 -5.60 39.11 3.29
C ARG A 24 -5.36 38.93 1.80
N ALA A 25 -5.61 37.74 1.26
CA ALA A 25 -5.39 37.44 -0.16
C ALA A 25 -6.30 38.30 -1.06
N ILE A 26 -7.60 38.34 -0.78
CA ILE A 26 -8.58 39.10 -1.58
C ILE A 26 -8.29 40.61 -1.51
N ARG A 27 -7.92 41.14 -0.34
CA ARG A 27 -7.49 42.55 -0.23
C ARG A 27 -6.27 42.86 -1.11
N ALA A 28 -5.29 41.96 -1.16
CA ALA A 28 -4.13 42.14 -2.01
C ALA A 28 -4.50 42.17 -3.50
N MET A 29 -5.42 41.29 -3.95
CA MET A 29 -5.94 41.31 -5.33
C MET A 29 -6.72 42.59 -5.64
N ASN A 30 -7.65 42.99 -4.76
CA ASN A 30 -8.43 44.22 -4.92
C ASN A 30 -7.55 45.48 -4.99
N ASN A 31 -6.37 45.45 -4.36
CA ASN A 31 -5.39 46.53 -4.37
C ASN A 31 -4.35 46.39 -5.51
N ASN A 32 -4.54 45.46 -6.45
CA ASN A 32 -3.61 45.14 -7.55
C ASN A 32 -2.18 44.76 -7.08
N GLN A 33 -2.05 44.20 -5.88
CA GLN A 33 -0.77 43.73 -5.32
C GLN A 33 -0.49 42.26 -5.71
N ARG A 34 -1.50 41.55 -6.21
CA ARG A 34 -1.44 40.18 -6.73
C ARG A 34 -2.39 40.08 -7.94
N PRO A 35 -2.05 39.32 -9.00
CA PRO A 35 -2.97 39.07 -10.11
C PRO A 35 -4.21 38.26 -9.68
N GLY A 36 -5.26 38.34 -10.50
CA GLY A 36 -6.53 37.62 -10.32
C GLY A 36 -7.59 38.43 -9.59
N ASP A 37 -8.72 37.79 -9.29
CA ASP A 37 -9.80 38.37 -8.49
C ASP A 37 -10.23 37.44 -7.34
N GLY A 38 -11.10 37.97 -6.46
CA GLY A 38 -11.56 37.22 -5.29
C GLY A 38 -12.41 35.99 -5.63
N SER A 39 -13.12 35.99 -6.76
CA SER A 39 -13.94 34.85 -7.19
C SER A 39 -13.05 33.71 -7.66
N GLU A 40 -12.09 33.99 -8.54
CA GLU A 40 -11.06 33.04 -8.99
C GLU A 40 -10.27 32.47 -7.81
N PHE A 41 -9.94 33.31 -6.83
CA PHE A 41 -9.23 32.84 -5.63
C PHE A 41 -10.05 31.85 -4.81
N ILE A 42 -11.35 32.12 -4.60
CA ILE A 42 -12.21 31.24 -3.81
C ILE A 42 -12.46 29.92 -4.52
N THR A 43 -12.70 29.93 -5.83
CA THR A 43 -12.90 28.69 -6.62
C THR A 43 -11.66 27.82 -6.56
N HIS A 44 -10.47 28.38 -6.82
CA HIS A 44 -9.21 27.64 -6.76
C HIS A 44 -8.85 27.18 -5.35
N LEU A 45 -9.18 27.96 -4.31
CA LEU A 45 -8.97 27.55 -2.93
C LEU A 45 -9.79 26.31 -2.59
N ILE A 46 -11.08 26.30 -2.93
CA ILE A 46 -11.95 25.15 -2.65
C ILE A 46 -11.54 23.95 -3.51
N ALA A 47 -11.16 24.17 -4.77
CA ALA A 47 -10.58 23.13 -5.63
C ALA A 47 -9.30 22.52 -5.03
N ALA A 48 -8.41 23.33 -4.45
CA ALA A 48 -7.21 22.83 -3.79
C ALA A 48 -7.52 22.01 -2.53
N VAL A 49 -8.55 22.41 -1.77
CA VAL A 49 -9.04 21.60 -0.64
C VAL A 49 -9.60 20.27 -1.12
N ALA A 50 -10.47 20.27 -2.14
CA ALA A 50 -10.99 19.05 -2.74
C ALA A 50 -9.88 18.13 -3.24
N ALA A 51 -8.87 18.70 -3.93
CA ALA A 51 -7.74 17.96 -4.47
C ALA A 51 -6.85 17.34 -3.39
N ASN A 52 -6.71 18.00 -2.25
CA ASN A 52 -6.00 17.46 -1.09
C ASN A 52 -6.82 16.40 -0.34
N LEU A 53 -8.15 16.43 -0.44
CA LEU A 53 -9.04 15.41 0.12
C LEU A 53 -9.29 14.23 -0.84
N GLY A 54 -8.75 14.30 -2.06
CA GLY A 54 -8.83 13.24 -3.07
C GLY A 54 -10.09 13.27 -3.95
N SER A 55 -11.12 14.04 -3.62
CA SER A 55 -12.29 14.23 -4.49
C SER A 55 -13.11 15.47 -4.14
N SER A 56 -13.87 15.99 -5.10
CA SER A 56 -14.89 17.02 -4.84
C SER A 56 -16.00 16.52 -3.91
N ALA A 57 -16.34 15.23 -3.97
CA ALA A 57 -17.35 14.63 -3.11
C ALA A 57 -16.95 14.62 -1.63
N ALA A 58 -15.65 14.45 -1.33
CA ALA A 58 -15.13 14.41 0.03
C ALA A 58 -15.42 15.69 0.83
N VAL A 59 -15.45 16.86 0.17
CA VAL A 59 -15.74 18.16 0.79
C VAL A 59 -17.13 18.21 1.44
N ILE A 60 -18.11 17.48 0.88
CA ILE A 60 -19.52 17.58 1.25
C ILE A 60 -20.08 16.30 1.88
N THR A 61 -19.22 15.33 2.16
CA THR A 61 -19.58 13.97 2.61
C THR A 61 -20.52 13.93 3.81
N SER A 62 -20.41 14.87 4.76
CA SER A 62 -21.25 14.85 5.96
C SER A 62 -22.71 15.26 5.71
N ARG A 63 -22.99 16.11 4.70
CA ARG A 63 -24.34 16.60 4.37
C ARG A 63 -24.54 16.79 2.85
N PRO A 64 -24.38 15.74 2.03
CA PRO A 64 -24.29 15.86 0.57
C PRO A 64 -25.59 16.32 -0.12
N GLY A 65 -26.74 16.23 0.56
CA GLY A 65 -28.05 16.66 0.07
C GLY A 65 -28.48 18.06 0.51
N SER A 66 -27.62 18.82 1.21
CA SER A 66 -27.93 20.20 1.62
C SER A 66 -27.84 21.18 0.44
N TRP A 67 -28.53 22.32 0.53
CA TRP A 67 -28.48 23.33 -0.53
C TRP A 67 -27.08 23.96 -0.61
N GLU A 68 -26.38 24.07 0.53
CA GLU A 68 -24.98 24.49 0.58
C GLU A 68 -24.09 23.51 -0.19
N ALA A 69 -24.26 22.20 0.05
CA ALA A 69 -23.52 21.17 -0.67
C ALA A 69 -23.79 21.19 -2.18
N ALA A 70 -25.02 21.49 -2.60
CA ALA A 70 -25.35 21.65 -4.02
C ALA A 70 -24.57 22.82 -4.65
N GLY A 71 -24.50 23.97 -3.97
CA GLY A 71 -23.72 25.12 -4.43
C GLY A 71 -22.21 24.86 -4.45
N VAL A 72 -21.67 24.18 -3.43
CA VAL A 72 -20.25 23.78 -3.41
C VAL A 72 -19.93 22.81 -4.55
N ARG A 73 -20.83 21.84 -4.82
CA ARG A 73 -20.66 20.89 -5.93
C ARG A 73 -20.64 21.61 -7.28
N GLU A 74 -21.59 22.51 -7.54
CA GLU A 74 -21.64 23.28 -8.80
C GLU A 74 -20.39 24.15 -8.98
N LEU A 75 -19.92 24.78 -7.88
CA LEU A 75 -18.71 25.58 -7.90
C LEU A 75 -17.46 24.74 -8.24
N LEU A 76 -17.33 23.58 -7.58
CA LEU A 76 -16.24 22.65 -7.85
C LEU A 76 -16.32 22.10 -9.28
N ALA A 77 -17.47 21.61 -9.72
CA ALA A 77 -17.66 21.10 -11.08
C ALA A 77 -17.29 22.13 -12.16
N SER A 78 -17.62 23.41 -11.94
CA SER A 78 -17.24 24.49 -12.86
C SER A 78 -15.73 24.78 -12.91
N THR A 79 -14.98 24.34 -11.88
CA THR A 79 -13.54 24.58 -11.73
C THR A 79 -12.71 23.36 -12.10
N VAL A 80 -13.08 22.18 -11.60
CA VAL A 80 -12.31 20.93 -11.73
C VAL A 80 -12.94 19.91 -12.70
N GLY A 81 -14.06 20.24 -13.32
CA GLY A 81 -14.83 19.34 -14.17
C GLY A 81 -15.86 18.52 -13.37
N GLU A 82 -16.85 17.94 -14.06
CA GLU A 82 -17.96 17.22 -13.40
C GLU A 82 -17.49 15.93 -12.72
N ASP A 83 -16.43 15.31 -13.24
CA ASP A 83 -15.86 14.06 -12.77
C ASP A 83 -14.41 14.27 -12.27
N ASP A 84 -14.10 15.46 -11.75
CA ASP A 84 -12.80 15.82 -11.18
C ASP A 84 -11.61 15.79 -12.18
N GLU A 85 -11.87 15.93 -13.48
CA GLU A 85 -10.88 15.77 -14.56
C GLU A 85 -9.65 16.69 -14.44
N TYR A 86 -9.80 17.84 -13.79
CA TYR A 86 -8.71 18.82 -13.57
C TYR A 86 -8.29 18.93 -12.11
N LEU A 87 -8.84 18.10 -11.20
CA LEU A 87 -8.65 18.22 -9.75
C LEU A 87 -7.18 18.21 -9.35
N ILE A 88 -6.39 17.30 -9.93
CA ILE A 88 -4.97 17.13 -9.58
C ILE A 88 -4.13 18.39 -9.85
N SER A 89 -4.53 19.23 -10.82
CA SER A 89 -3.83 20.49 -11.13
C SER A 89 -3.92 21.52 -9.99
N HIS A 90 -4.93 21.38 -9.11
CA HIS A 90 -5.13 22.25 -7.95
C HIS A 90 -4.51 21.68 -6.67
N ARG A 91 -4.02 20.44 -6.69
CA ARG A 91 -3.47 19.82 -5.49
C ARG A 91 -2.23 20.57 -5.00
N THR A 92 -2.10 20.64 -3.68
CA THR A 92 -0.97 21.29 -2.99
C THR A 92 -0.31 20.38 -1.97
N ALA A 93 -1.03 19.38 -1.46
CA ALA A 93 -0.46 18.32 -0.63
C ALA A 93 0.33 17.32 -1.49
N PRO A 94 1.38 16.69 -0.94
CA PRO A 94 2.06 15.58 -1.58
C PRO A 94 1.09 14.49 -2.04
N VAL A 95 1.48 13.76 -3.08
CA VAL A 95 0.86 12.50 -3.48
C VAL A 95 1.53 11.41 -2.65
N GLU A 96 0.79 10.76 -1.75
CA GLU A 96 1.29 9.63 -0.98
C GLU A 96 0.75 8.33 -1.57
N VAL A 97 1.65 7.41 -1.93
CA VAL A 97 1.30 6.04 -2.34
C VAL A 97 1.62 5.11 -1.17
N VAL A 98 0.59 4.46 -0.64
CA VAL A 98 0.66 3.58 0.53
C VAL A 98 0.53 2.13 0.07
N ILE A 99 1.50 1.29 0.41
CA ILE A 99 1.56 -0.10 -0.05
C ILE A 99 1.84 -1.03 1.13
N ASP A 100 1.12 -2.14 1.20
CA ASP A 100 1.51 -3.31 1.99
C ASP A 100 2.25 -4.32 1.09
N PRO A 101 3.60 -4.41 1.20
CA PRO A 101 4.38 -5.28 0.35
C PRO A 101 4.24 -6.75 0.74
N GLU A 102 3.94 -7.04 2.01
CA GLU A 102 3.77 -8.41 2.50
C GLU A 102 2.45 -8.98 1.98
N GLU A 103 1.36 -8.23 2.12
CA GLU A 103 0.07 -8.57 1.53
C GLU A 103 0.17 -8.76 0.01
N THR A 104 0.94 -7.90 -0.68
CA THR A 104 1.16 -8.03 -2.13
C THR A 104 1.80 -9.37 -2.49
N LEU A 105 2.82 -9.79 -1.72
CA LEU A 105 3.47 -11.08 -1.95
C LEU A 105 2.52 -12.26 -1.61
N ASP A 106 1.69 -12.13 -0.58
CA ASP A 106 0.69 -13.15 -0.22
C ASP A 106 -0.40 -13.28 -1.29
N ASP A 107 -0.95 -12.17 -1.79
CA ASP A 107 -1.98 -12.14 -2.85
C ASP A 107 -1.49 -12.81 -4.15
N LEU A 108 -0.19 -12.71 -4.45
CA LEU A 108 0.45 -13.34 -5.60
C LEU A 108 0.89 -14.79 -5.31
N GLY A 109 0.59 -15.33 -4.13
CA GLY A 109 0.95 -16.69 -3.78
C GLY A 109 2.42 -16.87 -3.34
N ILE A 110 3.21 -15.80 -3.29
CA ILE A 110 4.66 -15.93 -3.09
C ILE A 110 4.98 -16.50 -1.72
N TYR A 111 4.25 -16.11 -0.67
CA TYR A 111 4.37 -16.70 0.67
C TYR A 111 4.22 -18.24 0.64
N GLN A 112 3.22 -18.73 -0.10
CA GLN A 112 2.91 -20.16 -0.26
C GLN A 112 4.04 -20.92 -0.99
N ALA A 113 4.84 -20.26 -1.83
CA ALA A 113 6.01 -20.88 -2.44
C ALA A 113 7.13 -21.18 -1.42
N TYR A 114 7.25 -20.36 -0.36
CA TYR A 114 8.18 -20.61 0.75
C TYR A 114 7.66 -21.72 1.65
N GLU A 115 6.38 -21.70 2.01
CA GLU A 115 5.74 -22.80 2.75
C GLU A 115 5.90 -24.13 2.01
N ALA A 116 5.67 -24.14 0.69
CA ALA A 116 5.84 -25.34 -0.14
C ALA A 116 7.27 -25.88 -0.09
N SER A 117 8.28 -25.00 -0.05
CA SER A 117 9.69 -25.40 0.09
C SER A 117 9.97 -26.08 1.43
N ALA A 118 9.47 -25.51 2.53
CA ALA A 118 9.60 -26.10 3.86
C ALA A 118 8.90 -27.47 3.91
N ASP A 119 7.69 -27.55 3.36
CA ASP A 119 6.91 -28.78 3.32
C ASP A 119 7.53 -29.87 2.46
N HIS A 120 8.12 -29.53 1.31
CA HIS A 120 8.86 -30.47 0.47
C HIS A 120 10.02 -31.11 1.24
N ILE A 121 10.85 -30.28 1.89
CA ILE A 121 12.01 -30.75 2.64
C ILE A 121 11.56 -31.59 3.84
N GLY A 122 10.53 -31.14 4.56
CA GLY A 122 9.95 -31.87 5.69
C GLY A 122 9.46 -33.27 5.29
N ARG A 123 8.73 -33.38 4.17
CA ARG A 123 8.32 -34.68 3.62
C ARG A 123 9.52 -35.53 3.19
N GLN A 124 10.57 -34.93 2.63
CA GLN A 124 11.76 -35.68 2.23
C GLN A 124 12.55 -36.21 3.43
N LEU A 125 12.60 -35.46 4.54
CA LEU A 125 13.29 -35.85 5.75
C LEU A 125 12.52 -36.89 6.57
N PHE A 126 11.20 -36.73 6.70
CA PHE A 126 10.42 -37.51 7.68
C PHE A 126 9.25 -38.32 7.06
N GLY A 127 9.01 -38.20 5.76
CA GLY A 127 7.94 -38.92 5.06
C GLY A 127 6.56 -38.60 5.65
N ALA A 128 5.74 -39.64 5.82
CA ALA A 128 4.39 -39.52 6.38
C ALA A 128 4.34 -38.94 7.81
N ARG A 129 5.47 -38.91 8.54
CA ARG A 129 5.52 -38.33 9.90
C ARG A 129 5.51 -36.81 9.92
N TYR A 130 5.78 -36.18 8.78
CA TYR A 130 5.71 -34.74 8.63
C TYR A 130 4.26 -34.23 8.50
N GLU A 131 3.35 -35.08 8.02
CA GLU A 131 1.95 -34.73 7.80
C GLU A 131 1.22 -34.38 9.11
N ALA A 132 0.20 -33.52 8.99
CA ALA A 132 -0.61 -33.15 10.14
C ALA A 132 -1.44 -34.34 10.66
N VAL A 133 -1.59 -34.44 11.98
CA VAL A 133 -2.31 -35.53 12.63
C VAL A 133 -3.32 -35.02 13.65
N GLU A 134 -4.44 -35.72 13.79
CA GLU A 134 -5.44 -35.44 14.80
C GLU A 134 -4.95 -35.89 16.18
N GLN A 135 -4.99 -35.00 17.16
CA GLN A 135 -4.67 -35.30 18.57
C GLN A 135 -5.75 -34.74 19.51
N PRO A 136 -5.98 -35.33 20.69
CA PRO A 136 -6.89 -34.77 21.68
C PRO A 136 -6.38 -33.42 22.20
N GLY A 137 -7.21 -32.38 22.10
CA GLY A 137 -6.96 -31.05 22.63
C GLY A 137 -7.15 -30.96 24.16
N PRO A 138 -6.80 -29.82 24.79
CA PRO A 138 -6.88 -29.63 26.24
C PRO A 138 -8.30 -29.79 26.82
N ASP A 139 -9.32 -29.59 25.99
CA ASP A 139 -10.74 -29.74 26.29
C ASP A 139 -11.31 -31.11 25.84
N GLY A 140 -10.45 -31.99 25.33
CA GLY A 140 -10.82 -33.29 24.79
C GLY A 140 -11.37 -33.27 23.36
N GLN A 141 -11.45 -32.10 22.71
CA GLN A 141 -11.84 -31.99 21.30
C GLN A 141 -10.65 -32.30 20.38
N PRO A 142 -10.84 -32.98 19.25
CA PRO A 142 -9.75 -33.23 18.31
C PRO A 142 -9.19 -31.91 17.76
N VAL A 143 -7.86 -31.77 17.82
CA VAL A 143 -7.11 -30.66 17.22
C VAL A 143 -6.12 -31.21 16.21
N MET A 144 -5.90 -30.47 15.13
CA MET A 144 -4.95 -30.85 14.10
C MET A 144 -3.57 -30.33 14.44
N VAL A 145 -2.63 -31.24 14.68
CA VAL A 145 -1.27 -30.92 15.08
C VAL A 145 -0.35 -31.17 13.89
N ARG A 146 0.15 -30.08 13.29
CA ARG A 146 1.22 -30.18 12.27
C ARG A 146 2.47 -30.79 12.91
N ARG A 147 3.15 -31.68 12.19
CA ARG A 147 4.42 -32.29 12.63
C ARG A 147 4.31 -33.06 13.96
N GLY A 148 3.10 -33.46 14.36
CA GLY A 148 2.81 -34.04 15.68
C GLY A 148 3.37 -35.44 15.91
N GLN A 149 4.01 -36.05 14.91
CA GLN A 149 4.68 -37.35 15.00
C GLN A 149 6.21 -37.24 15.05
N LEU A 150 6.78 -36.04 15.04
CA LEU A 150 8.22 -35.80 15.13
C LEU A 150 8.70 -35.82 16.59
N THR A 151 9.93 -36.30 16.79
CA THR A 151 10.67 -36.19 18.06
C THR A 151 11.19 -34.76 18.24
N ILE A 152 11.67 -34.44 19.45
CA ILE A 152 12.25 -33.10 19.73
C ILE A 152 13.42 -32.81 18.78
N ASP A 153 14.38 -33.72 18.64
CA ASP A 153 15.53 -33.55 17.75
C ASP A 153 15.11 -33.35 16.27
N GLU A 154 14.03 -34.00 15.82
CA GLU A 154 13.48 -33.84 14.47
C GLU A 154 12.73 -32.51 14.31
N LEU A 155 12.08 -32.02 15.37
CA LEU A 155 11.47 -30.69 15.41
C LEU A 155 12.54 -29.60 15.33
N GLU A 156 13.64 -29.73 16.09
CA GLU A 156 14.78 -28.82 16.00
C GLU A 156 15.40 -28.85 14.59
N GLN A 157 15.48 -30.03 13.97
CA GLN A 157 16.01 -30.15 12.61
C GLN A 157 15.14 -29.44 11.57
N ILE A 158 13.81 -29.52 11.66
CA ILE A 158 12.93 -28.80 10.71
C ILE A 158 12.85 -27.31 11.03
N GLU A 159 12.92 -26.91 12.30
CA GLU A 159 13.00 -25.51 12.70
C GLU A 159 14.22 -24.84 12.04
N ALA A 160 15.39 -25.50 12.06
CA ALA A 160 16.57 -24.99 11.37
C ALA A 160 16.39 -24.86 9.83
N VAL A 161 15.50 -25.66 9.22
CA VAL A 161 15.15 -25.52 7.80
C VAL A 161 14.20 -24.34 7.60
N ASP A 162 13.18 -24.22 8.46
CA ASP A 162 12.23 -23.11 8.43
C ASP A 162 12.96 -21.77 8.60
N ASP A 163 13.88 -21.67 9.56
CA ASP A 163 14.69 -20.47 9.80
C ASP A 163 15.41 -20.02 8.53
N LEU A 164 16.09 -20.93 7.83
CA LEU A 164 16.78 -20.60 6.58
C LEU A 164 15.82 -20.14 5.48
N ILE A 165 14.62 -20.72 5.40
CA ILE A 165 13.61 -20.37 4.40
C ILE A 165 13.00 -19.00 4.72
N TRP A 166 12.71 -18.72 5.99
CA TRP A 166 12.13 -17.46 6.41
C TRP A 166 13.15 -16.32 6.42
N ASP A 167 14.42 -16.59 6.72
CA ASP A 167 15.52 -15.64 6.51
C ASP A 167 15.63 -15.21 5.03
N LEU A 168 15.45 -16.15 4.10
CA LEU A 168 15.41 -15.84 2.67
C LEU A 168 14.15 -15.02 2.32
N TYR A 169 12.99 -15.39 2.85
CA TYR A 169 11.75 -14.64 2.65
C TYR A 169 11.91 -13.18 3.11
N ASP A 170 12.47 -12.95 4.29
CA ASP A 170 12.69 -11.61 4.84
C ASP A 170 13.66 -10.80 3.97
N ALA A 171 14.74 -11.42 3.48
CA ALA A 171 15.68 -10.78 2.58
C ALA A 171 15.03 -10.39 1.24
N ASP A 172 14.16 -11.25 0.72
CA ASP A 172 13.42 -11.01 -0.51
C ASP A 172 12.30 -9.98 -0.34
N LEU A 173 11.59 -9.99 0.80
CA LEU A 173 10.62 -8.96 1.16
C LEU A 173 11.30 -7.60 1.29
N ALA A 174 12.47 -7.52 1.92
CA ALA A 174 13.26 -6.29 1.99
C ALA A 174 13.69 -5.79 0.60
N THR A 175 14.09 -6.72 -0.29
CA THR A 175 14.44 -6.39 -1.67
C THR A 175 13.21 -5.88 -2.45
N TYR A 176 12.06 -6.55 -2.29
CA TYR A 176 10.81 -6.14 -2.91
C TYR A 176 10.32 -4.78 -2.40
N ARG A 177 10.44 -4.51 -1.09
CA ARG A 177 10.16 -3.20 -0.46
C ARG A 177 10.95 -2.07 -1.11
N ALA A 178 12.24 -2.27 -1.36
CA ALA A 178 13.07 -1.28 -2.06
C ALA A 178 12.64 -1.14 -3.53
N ALA A 179 12.46 -2.26 -4.23
CA ALA A 179 12.11 -2.26 -5.65
C ALA A 179 10.76 -1.57 -5.94
N VAL A 180 9.73 -1.81 -5.12
CA VAL A 180 8.41 -1.20 -5.34
C VAL A 180 8.46 0.32 -5.15
N ALA A 181 9.21 0.81 -4.16
CA ALA A 181 9.41 2.23 -3.93
C ALA A 181 10.16 2.91 -5.08
N ASP A 182 11.20 2.25 -5.60
CA ASP A 182 11.96 2.71 -6.76
C ASP A 182 11.10 2.72 -8.03
N THR A 183 10.26 1.71 -8.25
CA THR A 183 9.33 1.65 -9.40
C THR A 183 8.34 2.82 -9.38
N ILE A 184 7.74 3.12 -8.22
CA ILE A 184 6.82 4.26 -8.06
C ILE A 184 7.53 5.58 -8.32
N THR A 185 8.73 5.73 -7.75
CA THR A 185 9.52 6.96 -7.89
C THR A 185 9.90 7.19 -9.36
N SER A 186 10.34 6.13 -10.04
CA SER A 186 10.71 6.17 -11.46
C SER A 186 9.51 6.49 -12.36
N GLU A 187 8.34 5.90 -12.08
CA GLU A 187 7.13 6.19 -12.84
C GLU A 187 6.62 7.61 -12.60
N ALA A 188 6.67 8.10 -11.36
CA ALA A 188 6.36 9.49 -11.05
C ALA A 188 7.27 10.46 -11.82
N GLU A 189 8.57 10.18 -11.92
CA GLU A 189 9.49 10.96 -12.73
C GLU A 189 9.18 10.88 -14.23
N ARG A 190 8.86 9.70 -14.75
CA ARG A 190 8.44 9.53 -16.15
C ARG A 190 7.20 10.37 -16.43
N LEU A 191 6.18 10.28 -15.57
CA LEU A 191 4.95 11.04 -15.68
C LEU A 191 5.17 12.54 -15.61
N ARG A 192 6.07 13.05 -14.74
CA ARG A 192 6.41 14.49 -14.72
C ARG A 192 7.00 15.00 -16.05
N ASN A 193 7.67 14.12 -16.79
CA ASN A 193 8.30 14.46 -18.07
C ASN A 193 7.38 14.20 -19.29
N ASP A 194 6.20 13.61 -19.06
CA ASP A 194 5.23 13.30 -20.10
C ASP A 194 4.27 14.48 -20.31
N PRO A 195 4.24 15.12 -21.51
CA PRO A 195 3.35 16.25 -21.78
C PRO A 195 1.85 15.91 -21.67
N HIS A 196 1.49 14.63 -21.67
CA HIS A 196 0.12 14.16 -21.54
C HIS A 196 -0.25 13.76 -20.10
N SER A 197 0.72 13.74 -19.18
CA SER A 197 0.46 13.44 -17.78
C SER A 197 -0.23 14.59 -17.07
N GLN A 198 -1.09 14.23 -16.13
CA GLN A 198 -1.76 15.19 -15.26
C GLN A 198 -0.95 15.52 -13.99
N LEU A 199 0.16 14.81 -13.72
CA LEU A 199 0.98 15.02 -12.52
C LEU A 199 1.70 16.39 -12.59
N PRO A 200 1.34 17.36 -11.73
CA PRO A 200 1.97 18.67 -11.76
C PRO A 200 3.44 18.61 -11.34
N PRO A 201 4.31 19.42 -11.97
CA PRO A 201 5.76 19.37 -11.72
C PRO A 201 6.15 19.78 -10.30
N HIS A 202 5.29 20.53 -9.59
CA HIS A 202 5.54 21.00 -8.22
C HIS A 202 5.17 19.97 -7.15
N LEU A 203 4.42 18.92 -7.48
CA LEU A 203 3.98 17.93 -6.49
C LEU A 203 5.06 16.88 -6.21
N SER A 204 5.41 16.75 -4.93
CA SER A 204 6.20 15.63 -4.44
C SER A 204 5.35 14.37 -4.40
N VAL A 205 5.95 13.24 -4.78
CA VAL A 205 5.39 11.90 -4.61
C VAL A 205 6.19 11.22 -3.51
N THR A 206 5.51 10.64 -2.54
CA THR A 206 6.11 9.91 -1.42
C THR A 206 5.54 8.49 -1.38
N VAL A 207 6.38 7.53 -1.00
CA VAL A 207 5.96 6.14 -0.82
C VAL A 207 5.99 5.81 0.67
N ARG A 208 4.88 5.31 1.19
CA ARG A 208 4.78 4.77 2.54
C ARG A 208 4.56 3.27 2.46
N LEU A 209 5.50 2.52 3.03
CA LEU A 209 5.40 1.06 3.11
C LEU A 209 4.83 0.71 4.46
N LEU A 210 3.69 0.00 4.48
CA LEU A 210 3.09 -0.47 5.71
C LEU A 210 3.99 -1.53 6.36
N ASP A 211 4.08 -1.47 7.69
CA ASP A 211 4.68 -2.49 8.52
C ASP A 211 3.59 -3.04 9.45
N PRO A 212 3.19 -4.32 9.33
CA PRO A 212 2.13 -4.90 10.18
C PRO A 212 2.52 -4.91 11.67
N ASN A 213 3.81 -4.77 12.00
CA ASN A 213 4.28 -4.69 13.39
C ASN A 213 4.24 -3.25 13.93
N ASN A 214 4.01 -2.25 13.09
CA ASN A 214 3.89 -0.86 13.49
C ASN A 214 2.42 -0.52 13.81
N PRO A 215 2.05 -0.23 15.07
CA PRO A 215 0.66 0.04 15.44
C PRO A 215 0.11 1.35 14.86
N ALA A 216 0.96 2.21 14.29
CA ALA A 216 0.52 3.41 13.59
C ALA A 216 0.06 3.12 12.15
N ASP A 217 0.45 1.98 11.59
CA ASP A 217 0.07 1.58 10.24
C ASP A 217 -1.27 0.86 10.25
N ASN A 218 -2.17 1.26 9.35
CA ASN A 218 -3.48 0.66 9.18
C ASN A 218 -3.65 0.22 7.72
N ARG A 219 -4.05 -1.04 7.50
CA ARG A 219 -4.34 -1.58 6.16
C ARG A 219 -5.42 -0.77 5.43
N ALA A 220 -6.33 -0.13 6.16
CA ALA A 220 -7.33 0.77 5.56
C ALA A 220 -6.71 2.00 4.87
N ASP A 221 -5.44 2.32 5.14
CA ASP A 221 -4.73 3.43 4.49
C ASP A 221 -4.12 3.05 3.14
N GLN A 222 -4.11 1.75 2.79
CA GLN A 222 -3.50 1.26 1.56
C GLN A 222 -4.13 1.93 0.35
N THR A 223 -3.30 2.33 -0.61
CA THR A 223 -3.77 2.98 -1.83
C THR A 223 -4.65 2.03 -2.63
N ASN A 224 -5.86 2.48 -2.94
CA ASN A 224 -6.79 1.73 -3.77
C ASN A 224 -6.41 1.89 -5.25
N GLY A 225 -5.90 0.82 -5.88
CA GLY A 225 -5.55 0.82 -7.30
C GLY A 225 -6.72 0.96 -8.28
N TRP A 226 -7.97 0.89 -7.82
CA TRP A 226 -9.17 0.92 -8.67
C TRP A 226 -9.84 2.29 -8.72
N GLU A 227 -9.41 3.23 -7.88
CA GLU A 227 -9.91 4.59 -7.90
C GLU A 227 -9.30 5.41 -9.04
N PRO A 228 -10.01 6.41 -9.56
CA PRO A 228 -9.40 7.39 -10.44
C PRO A 228 -8.42 8.24 -9.63
N GLY A 229 -7.21 8.44 -10.14
CA GLY A 229 -6.22 9.29 -9.48
C GLY A 229 -4.79 8.92 -9.81
N ILE A 230 -3.87 9.84 -9.50
CA ILE A 230 -2.45 9.64 -9.75
C ILE A 230 -1.85 8.62 -8.76
N GLU A 231 -2.34 8.59 -7.52
CA GLU A 231 -1.98 7.59 -6.52
C GLU A 231 -2.28 6.17 -7.03
N SER A 232 -3.51 5.95 -7.48
CA SER A 232 -3.98 4.66 -8.01
C SER A 232 -3.24 4.25 -9.28
N GLN A 233 -2.97 5.20 -10.18
CA GLN A 233 -2.17 4.97 -11.38
C GLN A 233 -0.74 4.51 -11.04
N LEU A 234 -0.07 5.23 -10.13
CA LEU A 234 1.28 4.88 -9.67
C LEU A 234 1.31 3.52 -8.97
N PHE A 235 0.31 3.25 -8.13
CA PHE A 235 0.17 1.98 -7.44
C PHE A 235 -0.03 0.81 -8.42
N GLN A 236 -0.92 0.95 -9.41
CA GLN A 236 -1.15 -0.10 -10.42
C GLN A 236 0.09 -0.34 -11.29
N HIS A 237 0.78 0.73 -11.70
CA HIS A 237 2.04 0.57 -12.42
C HIS A 237 3.06 -0.20 -11.58
N ALA A 238 3.19 0.13 -10.29
CA ALA A 238 4.10 -0.56 -9.39
C ALA A 238 3.73 -2.05 -9.23
N ARG A 239 2.44 -2.36 -9.12
CA ARG A 239 1.93 -3.74 -9.08
C ARG A 239 2.31 -4.53 -10.33
N GLU A 240 2.20 -3.94 -11.51
CA GLU A 240 2.46 -4.63 -12.77
C GLU A 240 3.96 -4.74 -13.11
N ALA A 241 4.75 -3.74 -12.71
CA ALA A 241 6.13 -3.58 -13.17
C ALA A 241 7.18 -4.01 -12.14
N THR A 242 6.85 -4.10 -10.86
CA THR A 242 7.84 -4.46 -9.83
C THR A 242 8.15 -5.96 -9.90
N PRO A 243 9.41 -6.36 -10.14
CA PRO A 243 9.78 -7.76 -10.16
C PRO A 243 9.59 -8.42 -8.78
N LEU A 244 9.09 -9.65 -8.79
CA LEU A 244 8.98 -10.50 -7.62
C LEU A 244 10.33 -11.15 -7.27
N PRO A 245 10.45 -11.73 -6.06
CA PRO A 245 11.63 -12.51 -5.67
C PRO A 245 12.04 -13.54 -6.74
N GLY A 246 13.33 -13.59 -7.05
CA GLY A 246 13.86 -14.41 -8.15
C GLY A 246 13.73 -13.79 -9.55
N GLY A 247 13.27 -12.54 -9.67
CA GLY A 247 13.21 -11.79 -10.93
C GLY A 247 12.02 -12.12 -11.82
N LEU A 248 10.96 -12.70 -11.23
CA LEU A 248 9.72 -13.02 -11.92
C LEU A 248 8.88 -11.76 -12.12
N LEU A 249 8.11 -11.69 -13.21
CA LEU A 249 7.12 -10.64 -13.37
C LEU A 249 5.80 -11.06 -12.73
N PRO A 250 5.09 -10.17 -12.03
CA PRO A 250 3.83 -10.49 -11.38
C PRO A 250 2.71 -10.75 -12.40
N ASP A 251 1.86 -11.74 -12.12
CA ASP A 251 0.62 -11.99 -12.86
C ASP A 251 -0.58 -11.89 -11.92
N TRP A 252 -1.18 -10.70 -11.89
CA TRP A 252 -2.35 -10.40 -11.07
C TRP A 252 -3.65 -11.05 -11.58
N SER A 253 -3.62 -11.73 -12.73
CA SER A 253 -4.74 -12.57 -13.16
C SER A 253 -4.70 -13.96 -12.55
N ASN A 254 -3.57 -14.33 -11.93
CA ASN A 254 -3.32 -15.64 -11.36
C ASN A 254 -2.96 -15.58 -9.86
N TYR A 255 -3.99 -15.64 -9.00
CA TYR A 255 -3.82 -15.73 -7.54
C TYR A 255 -3.19 -17.05 -7.06
N ARG A 256 -2.85 -17.97 -7.97
CA ARG A 256 -2.13 -19.22 -7.70
C ARG A 256 -0.78 -19.26 -8.39
N MET A 257 -0.16 -18.10 -8.60
CA MET A 257 1.13 -17.98 -9.29
C MET A 257 2.19 -18.93 -8.73
N HIS A 258 2.16 -19.21 -7.42
CA HIS A 258 3.05 -20.18 -6.78
C HIS A 258 3.00 -21.58 -7.41
N GLU A 259 1.83 -22.08 -7.82
CA GLU A 259 1.71 -23.39 -8.47
C GLU A 259 2.54 -23.41 -9.77
N GLU A 260 2.46 -22.34 -10.57
CA GLU A 260 3.19 -22.19 -11.83
C GLU A 260 4.70 -21.96 -11.62
N ILE A 261 5.06 -21.12 -10.66
CA ILE A 261 6.45 -20.84 -10.25
C ILE A 261 7.12 -22.16 -9.84
N LEU A 262 6.48 -22.92 -8.96
CA LEU A 262 7.00 -24.20 -8.47
C LEU A 262 7.05 -25.25 -9.59
N ALA A 263 6.03 -25.31 -10.46
CA ALA A 263 6.00 -26.20 -11.62
C ALA A 263 7.11 -25.87 -12.65
N ALA A 264 7.47 -24.60 -12.78
CA ALA A 264 8.60 -24.14 -13.58
C ALA A 264 9.97 -24.41 -12.93
N GLY A 265 9.99 -24.96 -11.71
CA GLY A 265 11.21 -25.32 -10.99
C GLY A 265 11.80 -24.17 -10.17
N HIS A 266 11.08 -23.07 -9.98
CA HIS A 266 11.52 -21.93 -9.18
C HIS A 266 11.18 -22.12 -7.70
N TRP A 267 11.85 -23.07 -7.05
CA TRP A 267 11.66 -23.34 -5.63
C TRP A 267 12.56 -22.43 -4.77
N PRO A 268 12.01 -21.66 -3.82
CA PRO A 268 12.81 -20.76 -2.97
C PRO A 268 14.04 -21.42 -2.33
N HIS A 269 13.88 -22.62 -1.76
CA HIS A 269 14.99 -23.32 -1.10
C HIS A 269 16.16 -23.69 -2.01
N LEU A 270 16.00 -23.70 -3.34
CA LEU A 270 17.11 -23.92 -4.27
C LEU A 270 18.09 -22.74 -4.32
N ARG A 271 17.69 -21.56 -3.83
CA ARG A 271 18.57 -20.39 -3.67
C ARG A 271 19.38 -20.43 -2.38
N ILE A 272 19.11 -21.40 -1.50
CA ILE A 272 19.80 -21.60 -0.23
C ILE A 272 20.78 -22.76 -0.42
N PRO A 273 22.11 -22.52 -0.41
CA PRO A 273 23.12 -23.56 -0.67
C PRO A 273 22.96 -24.82 0.21
N GLU A 274 22.59 -24.63 1.47
CA GLU A 274 22.38 -25.67 2.49
C GLU A 274 21.19 -26.59 2.15
N LEU A 275 20.17 -26.03 1.48
CA LEU A 275 18.92 -26.72 1.17
C LEU A 275 18.82 -27.16 -0.30
N ALA A 276 19.64 -26.62 -1.19
CA ALA A 276 19.61 -26.91 -2.63
C ALA A 276 19.73 -28.41 -2.96
N ARG A 277 20.37 -29.19 -2.07
CA ARG A 277 20.49 -30.66 -2.19
C ARG A 277 19.15 -31.42 -2.18
N TYR A 278 18.08 -30.81 -1.67
CA TYR A 278 16.75 -31.43 -1.63
C TYR A 278 16.03 -31.39 -2.99
N GLY A 279 16.53 -30.62 -3.95
CA GLY A 279 16.03 -30.61 -5.32
C GLY A 279 14.55 -30.25 -5.43
N VAL A 280 13.94 -30.53 -6.58
CA VAL A 280 12.49 -30.35 -6.78
C VAL A 280 11.73 -31.64 -6.47
N PRO A 281 10.46 -31.59 -6.05
CA PRO A 281 9.65 -32.79 -5.88
C PRO A 281 9.58 -33.57 -7.20
N THR A 282 9.96 -34.85 -7.15
CA THR A 282 9.70 -35.77 -8.26
C THR A 282 8.30 -36.34 -8.09
N THR A 283 7.36 -35.99 -8.97
CA THR A 283 6.11 -36.74 -9.06
C THR A 283 6.45 -38.20 -9.39
N PRO A 284 5.94 -39.19 -8.63
CA PRO A 284 6.05 -40.57 -9.03
C PRO A 284 5.37 -40.71 -10.39
N LYS A 285 6.07 -41.24 -11.40
CA LYS A 285 5.40 -41.70 -12.62
C LYS A 285 4.44 -42.80 -12.19
N GLU A 286 3.14 -42.54 -12.25
CA GLU A 286 2.14 -43.60 -12.23
C GLU A 286 2.45 -44.51 -13.44
N ASN A 287 2.83 -45.75 -13.15
CA ASN A 287 3.00 -46.82 -14.12
C ASN A 287 1.71 -47.62 -14.23
#